data_AF-A0AA92TM06-F1
#
_entry.id   AF-A0AA92TM06-F1
#
_cell.length_a   1.000
_cell.length_b   1.000
_cell.length_c   1.000
_cell.angle_alpha   90.00
_cell.angle_beta   90.00
_cell.angle_gamma   90.00
#
_symmetry.space_group_name_H-M   'P 1'
#
loop_
_entity.id
_entity.type
_entity.pdbx_description
1 polymer ?
#
loop_
_entity_poly.entity_id
_entity_poly.type
_entity_poly.pdbx_seq_one_letter_code
_entity_poly.pdbx_strand_id
1 'polypeptide(L)'
;MNSYADSYMRGKVVKEVGALLDHILVEEITTPTIIKLEFGPSYDTTRELRQQKTSISFETIRQFCYVIGYYLYQEIEAVENYKKYVRERESKLTMLYEMKERYKKIYGMQAAVVLNLMHKGKDLLALMK
;
A
#
# COMPACT_ATOMS: atom_id res chain seq x y z
N MET A 1 -10.04 19.64 17.10
CA MET A 1 -9.26 18.89 18.11
C MET A 1 -9.46 17.41 17.83
N ASN A 2 -8.39 16.65 17.53
CA ASN A 2 -8.48 15.20 17.49
C ASN A 2 -8.57 14.69 18.92
N SER A 3 -9.49 13.77 19.21
CA SER A 3 -9.57 13.17 20.55
C SER A 3 -8.30 12.37 20.87
N TYR A 4 -8.08 12.07 22.14
CA TYR A 4 -7.01 11.14 22.54
C TYR A 4 -7.17 9.78 21.82
N ALA A 5 -8.41 9.30 21.72
CA ALA A 5 -8.74 8.07 21.00
C ALA A 5 -8.34 8.16 19.53
N ASP A 6 -8.64 9.26 18.84
CA ASP A 6 -8.26 9.44 17.44
C ASP A 6 -6.76 9.44 17.25
N SER A 7 -6.02 10.11 18.15
CA SER A 7 -4.56 10.17 18.08
C SER A 7 -3.92 8.81 18.37
N TYR A 8 -4.46 8.05 19.34
CA TYR A 8 -4.01 6.70 19.64
C TYR A 8 -4.28 5.73 18.47
N MET A 9 -5.49 5.76 17.92
CA MET A 9 -5.87 4.96 16.75
C MET A 9 -5.00 5.32 15.54
N ARG A 10 -4.81 6.61 15.25
CA ARG A 10 -3.94 7.08 14.16
C ARG A 10 -2.52 6.54 14.32
N GLY A 11 -1.95 6.64 15.52
CA GLY A 11 -0.61 6.11 15.80
C GLY A 11 -0.50 4.60 15.53
N LYS A 12 -1.51 3.80 15.89
CA LYS A 12 -1.55 2.37 15.59
C LYS A 12 -1.63 2.10 14.08
N VAL A 13 -2.51 2.80 13.37
CA VAL A 13 -2.66 2.63 11.92
C VAL A 13 -1.38 3.05 11.17
N VAL A 14 -0.75 4.16 11.56
CA VAL A 14 0.52 4.62 10.97
C VAL A 14 1.62 3.55 11.11
N LYS A 15 1.70 2.87 12.26
CA LYS A 15 2.68 1.79 12.45
C LYS A 15 2.46 0.63 11.48
N GLU A 16 1.22 0.17 11.34
CA GLU A 16 0.88 -0.93 10.44
C GLU A 16 1.09 -0.57 8.97
N VAL A 17 0.63 0.62 8.56
CA VAL A 17 0.83 1.13 7.19
C VAL A 17 2.30 1.32 6.88
N GLY A 18 3.06 1.94 7.79
CA GLY A 18 4.49 2.16 7.64
C GLY A 18 5.27 0.86 7.51
N ALA A 19 4.95 -0.15 8.32
CA ALA A 19 5.56 -1.48 8.23
C ALA A 19 5.22 -2.20 6.92
N LEU A 20 3.97 -2.10 6.45
CA LEU A 20 3.58 -2.70 5.16
C LEU A 20 4.26 -1.98 3.98
N LEU A 21 4.32 -0.64 4.01
CA LEU A 21 5.01 0.16 3.01
C LEU A 21 6.50 -0.15 2.97
N ASP A 22 7.15 -0.26 4.13
CA ASP A 22 8.57 -0.65 4.21
C ASP A 22 8.80 -2.02 3.55
N HIS A 23 7.94 -3.00 3.83
CA HIS A 23 8.03 -4.32 3.22
C HIS A 23 7.90 -4.28 1.68
N ILE A 24 6.97 -3.49 1.15
CA ILE A 24 6.83 -3.27 -0.30
C ILE A 24 8.11 -2.71 -0.92
N LEU A 25 8.76 -1.77 -0.24
CA LEU A 25 9.98 -1.13 -0.73
C LEU A 25 11.21 -2.04 -0.61
N VAL A 26 11.31 -2.82 0.47
CA VAL A 26 12.40 -3.80 0.69
C VAL A 26 12.31 -4.95 -0.32
N GLU A 27 11.10 -5.39 -0.65
CA GLU A 27 10.86 -6.41 -1.68
C GLU A 27 10.96 -5.87 -3.11
N GLU A 28 11.37 -4.60 -3.27
CA GLU A 28 11.57 -3.89 -4.54
C GLU A 28 10.35 -3.93 -5.48
N ILE A 29 9.15 -4.05 -4.90
CA ILE A 29 7.89 -4.05 -5.66
C ILE A 29 7.68 -2.67 -6.34
N THR A 30 8.06 -1.60 -5.64
CA THR A 30 8.12 -0.24 -6.19
C THR A 30 9.21 0.56 -5.46
N THR A 31 9.42 1.81 -5.88
CA THR A 31 10.37 2.72 -5.25
C THR A 31 9.69 4.03 -4.84
N PRO A 32 10.22 4.78 -3.87
CA PRO A 32 9.69 6.10 -3.52
C PRO A 32 9.63 7.07 -4.71
N THR A 33 10.56 6.93 -5.65
CA THR A 33 10.62 7.74 -6.88
C THR A 33 9.44 7.43 -7.80
N ILE A 34 9.11 6.14 -8.00
CA ILE A 34 7.97 5.73 -8.83
C ILE A 34 6.65 6.14 -8.18
N ILE A 35 6.52 5.95 -6.85
CA ILE A 35 5.33 6.40 -6.09
C ILE A 35 5.10 7.90 -6.31
N LYS A 36 6.15 8.72 -6.18
CA LYS A 36 6.06 10.17 -6.37
C LYS A 36 5.63 10.53 -7.80
N LEU A 37 6.16 9.83 -8.80
CA LEU A 37 5.86 10.07 -10.21
C LEU A 37 4.39 9.75 -10.54
N GLU A 38 3.88 8.63 -10.04
CA GLU A 38 2.55 8.13 -10.41
C GLU A 38 1.41 8.72 -9.57
N PHE A 39 1.63 8.91 -8.26
CA PHE A 39 0.57 9.29 -7.33
C PHE A 39 0.70 10.71 -6.80
N GLY A 40 1.89 11.33 -6.88
CA GLY A 40 2.12 12.68 -6.37
C GLY A 40 2.41 12.86 -4.85
N PRO A 41 2.39 11.85 -3.94
CA PRO A 41 2.97 12.05 -2.61
C PRO A 41 4.42 12.51 -2.73
N SER A 42 4.80 13.49 -1.91
CA SER A 42 6.21 13.90 -1.85
C SER A 42 7.06 12.72 -1.32
N TYR A 43 8.33 12.71 -1.71
CA TYR A 43 9.30 11.76 -1.17
C TYR A 43 9.32 11.79 0.37
N ASP A 44 9.12 12.98 0.96
CA ASP A 44 9.05 13.16 2.40
C ASP A 44 7.85 12.42 3.00
N THR A 45 6.67 12.43 2.37
CA THR A 45 5.48 11.71 2.88
C THR A 45 5.72 10.20 2.96
N THR A 46 6.30 9.60 1.91
CA THR A 46 6.68 8.18 1.90
C THR A 46 7.71 7.87 3.00
N ARG A 47 8.71 8.74 3.17
CA ARG A 47 9.74 8.60 4.21
C ARG A 47 9.13 8.69 5.61
N GLU A 48 8.24 9.64 5.86
CA GLU A 48 7.63 9.86 7.17
C GLU A 48 6.67 8.74 7.57
N LEU A 49 5.93 8.19 6.61
CA LEU A 49 5.15 6.98 6.81
C LEU A 49 6.03 5.78 7.16
N ARG A 50 7.14 5.59 6.43
CA ARG A 50 8.13 4.54 6.73
C ARG A 50 8.73 4.69 8.14
N GLN A 51 9.00 5.93 8.55
CA GLN A 51 9.47 6.26 9.90
C GLN A 51 8.34 6.22 10.95
N GLN A 52 7.11 5.90 10.55
CA GLN A 52 5.94 5.77 11.42
C GLN A 52 5.67 7.04 12.25
N LYS A 53 5.90 8.23 11.67
CA LYS A 53 5.69 9.49 12.38
C LYS A 53 4.21 9.67 12.75
N THR A 54 3.94 9.92 14.02
CA THR A 54 2.56 10.09 14.54
C THR A 54 1.86 11.37 14.06
N SER A 55 2.61 12.28 13.44
CA SER A 55 2.12 13.49 12.77
C SER A 55 1.41 13.20 11.44
N ILE A 56 1.58 12.00 10.87
CA ILE A 56 0.90 11.60 9.63
C ILE A 56 -0.62 11.68 9.81
N SER A 57 -1.29 12.30 8.83
CA SER A 57 -2.74 12.50 8.84
C SER A 57 -3.50 11.24 8.41
N PHE A 58 -4.77 11.13 8.80
CA PHE A 58 -5.65 10.09 8.28
C PHE A 58 -5.90 10.20 6.77
N GLU A 59 -5.84 11.41 6.20
CA GLU A 59 -5.98 11.60 4.77
C GLU A 59 -4.81 10.98 4.01
N THR A 60 -3.58 11.22 4.48
CA THR A 60 -2.38 10.59 3.95
C THR A 60 -2.46 9.07 4.05
N ILE A 61 -2.91 8.53 5.19
CA ILE A 61 -3.15 7.09 5.35
C ILE A 61 -4.13 6.57 4.29
N ARG A 62 -5.26 7.26 4.10
CA ARG A 62 -6.26 6.87 3.09
C ARG A 62 -5.71 6.93 1.67
N GLN A 63 -4.89 7.92 1.32
CA GLN A 63 -4.23 7.99 0.02
C GLN A 63 -3.32 6.77 -0.19
N PHE A 64 -2.54 6.39 0.83
CA PHE A 64 -1.66 5.23 0.76
C PHE A 64 -2.40 3.89 0.67
N CYS A 65 -3.71 3.83 0.97
CA CYS A 65 -4.53 2.66 0.65
C CYS A 65 -4.53 2.35 -0.85
N TYR A 66 -4.63 3.39 -1.69
CA TYR A 66 -4.63 3.23 -3.14
C TYR A 66 -3.24 2.91 -3.67
N VAL A 67 -2.21 3.61 -3.17
CA VAL A 67 -0.80 3.39 -3.55
C VAL A 67 -0.39 1.95 -3.27
N ILE A 68 -0.58 1.49 -2.03
CA ILE A 68 -0.22 0.12 -1.60
C ILE A 68 -1.05 -0.91 -2.36
N GLY A 69 -2.37 -0.68 -2.49
CA GLY A 69 -3.26 -1.59 -3.20
C GLY A 69 -2.88 -1.75 -4.68
N TYR A 70 -2.53 -0.65 -5.35
CA TYR A 70 -2.13 -0.62 -6.76
C TYR A 70 -0.90 -1.48 -7.03
N TYR A 71 0.23 -1.21 -6.35
CA TYR A 71 1.46 -1.96 -6.60
C TYR A 71 1.35 -3.42 -6.15
N LEU A 72 0.68 -3.68 -5.03
CA LEU A 72 0.53 -5.05 -4.54
C LEU A 72 -0.30 -5.91 -5.51
N TYR A 73 -1.37 -5.36 -6.08
CA TYR A 73 -2.16 -6.07 -7.09
C TYR A 73 -1.36 -6.31 -8.38
N GLN A 74 -0.65 -5.29 -8.89
CA GLN A 74 0.15 -5.43 -10.11
C GLN A 74 1.25 -6.49 -9.94
N GLU A 75 1.90 -6.53 -8.79
CA GLU A 75 2.95 -7.51 -8.52
C GLU A 75 2.39 -8.93 -8.43
N ILE A 76 1.25 -9.10 -7.72
CA ILE A 76 0.55 -10.39 -7.66
C ILE A 76 0.17 -10.85 -9.06
N GLU A 77 -0.47 -9.98 -9.86
CA GLU A 77 -0.87 -10.31 -11.22
C GLU A 77 0.34 -10.68 -12.11
N ALA A 78 1.45 -9.96 -11.98
CA ALA A 78 2.67 -10.25 -12.73
C ALA A 78 3.26 -11.62 -12.37
N VAL A 79 3.29 -11.98 -11.08
CA VAL A 79 3.79 -13.28 -10.61
C VAL A 79 2.82 -14.42 -10.94
N GLU A 80 1.51 -14.20 -10.78
CA GLU A 80 0.47 -15.15 -11.15
C GLU A 80 0.55 -15.53 -12.64
N ASN A 81 0.76 -14.53 -13.50
CA ASN A 81 0.86 -14.68 -14.96
C ASN A 81 2.28 -15.01 -15.48
N TYR A 82 3.18 -15.50 -14.62
CA TYR A 82 4.54 -15.93 -15.00
C TYR A 82 5.42 -14.84 -15.64
N LYS A 83 5.09 -13.56 -15.43
CA LYS A 83 5.91 -12.43 -15.94
C LYS A 83 7.12 -12.14 -15.04
N LYS A 84 7.07 -12.53 -13.76
CA LYS A 84 8.15 -12.32 -12.77
C LYS A 84 8.35 -13.56 -11.89
N TYR A 85 9.56 -13.69 -11.33
CA TYR A 85 9.94 -14.70 -10.32
C TYR A 85 9.54 -16.14 -10.66
N VAL A 86 9.64 -16.55 -11.94
CA VAL A 86 9.14 -17.86 -12.43
C VAL A 86 9.65 -19.05 -11.61
N ARG A 87 10.90 -19.03 -11.16
CA ARG A 87 11.52 -20.12 -10.39
C ARG A 87 11.08 -20.16 -8.92
N GLU A 88 10.79 -19.01 -8.33
CA GLU A 88 10.46 -18.83 -6.90
C GLU A 88 8.99 -18.41 -6.72
N ARG A 89 8.16 -18.71 -7.72
CA ARG A 89 6.79 -18.20 -7.83
C ARG A 89 5.95 -18.52 -6.60
N GLU A 90 6.01 -19.75 -6.11
CA GLU A 90 5.19 -20.18 -4.97
C GLU A 90 5.55 -19.44 -3.69
N SER A 91 6.84 -19.27 -3.39
CA SER A 91 7.27 -18.51 -2.19
C SER A 91 6.88 -17.04 -2.33
N LYS A 92 7.08 -16.45 -3.51
CA LYS A 92 6.74 -15.04 -3.76
C LYS A 92 5.24 -14.80 -3.68
N LEU A 93 4.41 -15.67 -4.26
CA LEU A 93 2.94 -15.57 -4.14
C LEU A 93 2.48 -15.71 -2.71
N THR A 94 3.07 -16.63 -1.95
CA THR A 94 2.75 -16.80 -0.51
C THR A 94 2.99 -15.50 0.25
N MET A 95 4.18 -14.90 0.09
CA MET A 95 4.51 -13.61 0.69
C MET A 95 3.57 -12.48 0.24
N LEU A 96 3.31 -12.37 -1.07
CA LEU A 96 2.43 -11.31 -1.60
C LEU A 96 0.98 -11.45 -1.09
N TYR A 97 0.47 -12.67 -0.94
CA TYR A 97 -0.85 -12.89 -0.36
C TYR A 97 -0.89 -12.58 1.14
N GLU A 98 0.15 -12.88 1.90
CA GLU A 98 0.26 -12.43 3.29
C GLU A 98 0.24 -10.90 3.40
N MET A 99 0.98 -10.22 2.53
CA MET A 99 0.94 -8.75 2.43
C MET A 99 -0.46 -8.24 2.06
N LYS A 100 -1.17 -8.94 1.17
CA LYS A 100 -2.55 -8.60 0.76
C LYS A 100 -3.54 -8.76 1.91
N GLU A 101 -3.39 -9.79 2.73
CA GLU A 101 -4.21 -9.96 3.92
C GLU A 101 -3.92 -8.90 4.99
N ARG A 102 -2.65 -8.52 5.18
CA ARG A 102 -2.29 -7.37 6.04
C ARG A 102 -2.90 -6.08 5.52
N TYR A 103 -2.82 -5.83 4.22
CA TYR A 103 -3.45 -4.68 3.57
C TYR A 103 -4.95 -4.62 3.83
N LYS A 104 -5.68 -5.73 3.64
CA LYS A 104 -7.11 -5.81 3.94
C LYS A 104 -7.43 -5.55 5.41
N LYS A 105 -6.64 -6.08 6.34
CA LYS A 105 -6.83 -5.85 7.78
C LYS A 105 -6.67 -4.38 8.16
N ILE A 106 -5.73 -3.66 7.54
CA ILE A 106 -5.47 -2.25 7.83
C ILE A 106 -6.60 -1.36 7.30
N TYR A 107 -7.04 -1.59 6.06
CA TYR A 107 -7.92 -0.65 5.35
C TYR A 107 -9.37 -1.10 5.23
N GLY A 108 -9.69 -2.35 5.59
CA GLY A 108 -11.04 -2.89 5.63
C GLY A 108 -11.80 -2.67 4.33
N MET A 109 -12.92 -1.94 4.41
CA MET A 109 -13.80 -1.66 3.27
C MET A 109 -13.08 -0.90 2.15
N GLN A 110 -12.14 -0.01 2.48
CA GLN A 110 -11.41 0.76 1.46
C GLN A 110 -10.55 -0.17 0.60
N ALA A 111 -9.88 -1.15 1.21
CA ALA A 111 -9.14 -2.18 0.48
C ALA A 111 -10.05 -3.02 -0.42
N ALA A 112 -11.25 -3.39 0.06
CA ALA A 112 -12.20 -4.14 -0.74
C ALA A 112 -12.65 -3.37 -1.99
N VAL A 113 -12.88 -2.05 -1.87
CA VAL A 113 -13.21 -1.18 -3.01
C VAL A 113 -12.05 -1.12 -4.00
N VAL A 114 -10.83 -0.85 -3.53
CA VAL A 114 -9.63 -0.76 -4.39
C VAL A 114 -9.40 -2.06 -5.16
N LEU A 115 -9.43 -3.20 -4.49
CA LEU A 115 -9.25 -4.52 -5.12
C LEU A 115 -10.35 -4.82 -6.16
N ASN A 116 -11.60 -4.41 -5.90
CA ASN A 116 -12.70 -4.57 -6.85
C ASN A 116 -12.51 -3.72 -8.10
N LEU A 117 -12.08 -2.46 -7.94
CA LEU A 117 -11.79 -1.56 -9.06
C LEU A 117 -10.68 -2.12 -9.95
N MET A 118 -9.61 -2.63 -9.36
CA MET A 118 -8.50 -3.25 -10.12
C MET A 118 -8.92 -4.52 -10.84
N HIS A 119 -9.70 -5.38 -10.18
CA HIS A 119 -10.24 -6.59 -10.82
C HIS A 119 -11.13 -6.25 -12.03
N LYS A 120 -11.82 -5.10 -12.01
CA LYS A 120 -12.60 -4.58 -13.14
C LYS A 120 -11.76 -3.86 -14.20
N GLY A 121 -10.43 -3.85 -14.07
CA GLY A 121 -9.53 -3.16 -14.99
C GLY A 121 -9.68 -1.64 -14.98
N LYS A 122 -10.21 -1.05 -13.89
CA LYS A 122 -10.31 0.41 -13.78
C LYS A 122 -8.93 0.99 -13.48
N ASP A 123 -8.60 2.06 -14.19
CA ASP A 123 -7.37 2.82 -13.94
C ASP A 123 -7.49 3.57 -12.61
N LEU A 124 -6.80 3.06 -11.58
CA LEU A 124 -6.75 3.70 -10.27
C LEU A 124 -6.03 5.05 -10.31
N LEU A 125 -5.05 5.22 -11.19
CA LEU A 125 -4.30 6.48 -11.31
C LEU A 125 -5.22 7.60 -11.80
N ALA A 126 -6.16 7.29 -12.69
CA ALA A 126 -7.16 8.24 -13.15
C ALA A 126 -8.17 8.65 -12.05
N LEU A 127 -8.40 7.80 -11.04
CA LEU A 127 -9.32 8.09 -9.93
C LEU A 127 -8.70 8.94 -8.82
N MET A 128 -7.38 9.13 -8.83
CA MET A 128 -6.64 9.89 -7.82
C MET A 128 -6.16 11.28 -8.31
N LYS A 129 -6.37 11.59 -9.59
CA LYS A 129 -6.12 12.92 -10.18
C LYS A 129 -7.31 13.85 -9.94
#